data_AF-A0A525JM01-F1
#
_entry.id   AF-A0A525JM01-F1
#
_cell.length_a   1.000
_cell.length_b   1.000
_cell.length_c   1.000
_cell.angle_alpha   90.00
_cell.angle_beta   90.00
_cell.angle_gamma   90.00
#
_symmetry.space_group_name_H-M   'P 1'
#
loop_
_entity.id
_entity.type
_entity.pdbx_description
1 polymer ?
#
loop_
_entity_poly.entity_id
_entity_poly.type
_entity_poly.pdbx_seq_one_letter_code
_entity_poly.pdbx_strand_id
1 'polypeptide(L)'
;MKTGLILACLASFGLAACQTSIGPVHIGEINQQKALRLAHDELVHRHMEAYLDWRAQIADYDKVWVVTYYRPADRSDGPAMVRVSFNKHTEHVVAVDTVE
;
A
#
# COMPACT_ATOMS: atom_id res chain seq x y z
N MET A 1 -45.64 -0.47 58.34
CA MET A 1 -44.63 -1.53 58.13
C MET A 1 -44.49 -1.65 56.62
N LYS A 2 -43.68 -0.86 55.91
CA LYS A 2 -42.21 -0.88 55.74
C LYS A 2 -41.64 -2.28 55.49
N THR A 3 -40.79 -2.35 54.44
CA THR A 3 -40.00 -3.45 53.85
C THR A 3 -40.81 -4.40 52.96
N GLY A 4 -40.59 -4.54 51.65
CA GLY A 4 -39.43 -4.20 50.80
C GLY A 4 -39.10 -5.43 49.97
N LEU A 5 -39.79 -5.61 48.83
CA LEU A 5 -39.63 -6.78 47.97
C LEU A 5 -38.52 -6.55 46.93
N ILE A 6 -37.81 -7.63 46.70
CA ILE A 6 -36.50 -7.77 46.07
C ILE A 6 -36.53 -7.52 44.56
N LEU A 7 -35.50 -6.80 44.13
CA LEU A 7 -34.81 -6.78 42.83
C LEU A 7 -34.97 -8.06 41.98
N ALA A 8 -35.26 -7.92 40.67
CA ALA A 8 -34.44 -8.47 39.57
C ALA A 8 -35.19 -8.63 38.25
N CYS A 9 -34.45 -8.38 37.15
CA CYS A 9 -34.55 -9.04 35.84
C CYS A 9 -35.78 -8.72 34.96
N LEU A 10 -35.69 -8.28 33.71
CA LEU A 10 -34.60 -8.21 32.75
C LEU A 10 -34.77 -6.95 31.90
N ALA A 11 -33.76 -6.07 31.90
CA ALA A 11 -33.60 -5.17 30.78
C ALA A 11 -33.33 -6.04 29.55
N SER A 12 -34.25 -5.99 28.59
CA SER A 12 -34.09 -6.61 27.29
C SER A 12 -32.87 -6.00 26.61
N PHE A 13 -31.70 -6.63 26.81
CA PHE A 13 -30.58 -6.46 25.91
C PHE A 13 -31.03 -7.01 24.56
N GLY A 14 -31.59 -6.12 23.73
CA GLY A 14 -31.59 -6.34 22.31
C GLY A 14 -30.14 -6.64 21.95
N LEU A 15 -29.87 -7.88 21.54
CA LEU A 15 -28.73 -8.18 20.71
C LEU A 15 -28.90 -7.29 19.47
N ALA A 16 -28.35 -6.09 19.53
CA ALA A 16 -27.90 -5.41 18.33
C ALA A 16 -26.87 -6.37 17.75
N ALA A 17 -27.34 -7.23 16.86
CA ALA A 17 -26.49 -7.94 15.95
C ALA A 17 -25.61 -6.86 15.31
N CYS A 18 -24.35 -6.78 15.73
CA CYS A 18 -23.30 -6.21 14.93
C CYS A 18 -23.33 -7.02 13.63
N GLN A 19 -24.13 -6.57 12.68
CA GLN A 19 -24.00 -6.96 11.29
C GLN A 19 -22.64 -6.43 10.88
N THR A 20 -21.61 -7.22 11.13
CA THR A 20 -20.32 -7.08 10.49
C THR A 20 -20.56 -7.43 9.04
N SER A 21 -21.14 -6.48 8.29
CA SER A 21 -21.06 -6.48 6.84
C SER A 21 -19.59 -6.31 6.54
N ILE A 22 -18.87 -7.43 6.41
CA ILE A 22 -17.56 -7.46 5.78
C ILE A 22 -17.86 -7.27 4.29
N GLY A 23 -18.19 -6.02 3.93
CA GLY A 23 -18.08 -5.57 2.56
C GLY A 23 -16.62 -5.65 2.13
N PRO A 24 -16.35 -5.65 0.81
CA PRO A 24 -14.97 -5.61 0.32
C PRO A 24 -14.26 -4.44 0.99
N VAL A 25 -13.16 -4.74 1.71
CA VAL A 25 -12.27 -3.73 2.27
C VAL A 25 -11.77 -2.93 1.07
N HIS A 26 -12.30 -1.72 0.89
CA HIS A 26 -11.73 -0.76 -0.04
C HIS A 26 -10.42 -0.29 0.59
N ILE A 27 -9.35 -1.04 0.37
CA ILE A 27 -8.01 -0.53 0.60
C ILE A 27 -7.88 0.64 -0.38
N GLY A 28 -7.92 1.86 0.18
CA GLY A 28 -7.81 3.07 -0.62
C GLY A 28 -6.60 2.99 -1.53
N GLU A 29 -6.70 3.59 -2.71
CA GLU A 29 -5.57 3.70 -3.62
C GLU A 29 -4.39 4.38 -2.93
N ILE A 30 -3.19 3.80 -3.03
CA ILE A 30 -1.97 4.42 -2.51
C ILE A 30 -1.67 5.71 -3.27
N ASN A 31 -1.14 6.70 -2.57
CA ASN A 31 -0.70 7.96 -3.19
C ASN A 31 0.73 7.88 -3.75
N GLN A 32 1.16 8.93 -4.45
CA GLN A 32 2.50 9.02 -5.07
C GLN A 32 3.65 8.84 -4.06
N GLN A 33 3.53 9.42 -2.85
CA GLN A 33 4.57 9.30 -1.82
C GLN A 33 4.73 7.86 -1.36
N LYS A 34 3.62 7.14 -1.18
CA LYS A 34 3.61 5.73 -0.82
C LYS A 34 4.18 4.87 -1.96
N ALA A 35 3.85 5.17 -3.23
CA ALA A 35 4.42 4.49 -4.38
C ALA A 35 5.94 4.62 -4.47
N LEU A 36 6.48 5.83 -4.24
CA LEU A 36 7.93 6.05 -4.21
C LEU A 36 8.62 5.27 -3.09
N ARG A 37 8.02 5.23 -1.88
CA ARG A 37 8.54 4.45 -0.76
C ARG A 37 8.56 2.95 -1.07
N LEU A 38 7.47 2.40 -1.61
CA LEU A 38 7.39 0.99 -2.00
C LEU A 38 8.46 0.64 -3.04
N ALA A 39 8.76 1.56 -3.97
CA ALA A 39 9.84 1.36 -4.94
C ALA A 39 11.23 1.36 -4.33
N HIS A 40 11.51 2.25 -3.38
CA HIS A 40 12.75 2.18 -2.60
C HIS A 40 12.88 0.86 -1.84
N ASP A 41 11.83 0.47 -1.11
CA ASP A 41 11.84 -0.76 -0.31
C ASP A 41 12.07 -1.99 -1.21
N GLU A 42 11.46 -2.03 -2.40
CA GLU A 42 11.64 -3.12 -3.36
C GLU A 42 13.05 -3.15 -3.97
N LEU A 43 13.63 -2.00 -4.31
CA LEU A 43 15.01 -1.93 -4.80
C LEU A 43 16.01 -2.40 -3.72
N VAL A 44 15.81 -2.02 -2.47
CA VAL A 44 16.63 -2.51 -1.34
C VAL A 44 16.44 -4.01 -1.14
N HIS A 45 15.20 -4.50 -1.19
CA HIS A 45 14.91 -5.93 -1.07
C HIS A 45 15.63 -6.78 -2.13
N ARG A 46 15.82 -6.23 -3.33
CA ARG A 46 16.50 -6.90 -4.46
C ARG A 46 18.00 -6.65 -4.55
N HIS A 47 18.61 -5.95 -3.58
CA HIS A 47 20.02 -5.56 -3.62
C HIS A 47 20.36 -4.68 -4.85
N MET A 48 19.45 -3.77 -5.20
CA MET A 48 19.53 -2.82 -6.30
C MET A 48 19.67 -1.37 -5.77
N GLU A 49 20.30 -1.19 -4.62
CA GLU A 49 20.40 0.09 -3.91
C GLU A 49 21.16 1.17 -4.70
N ALA A 50 22.00 0.74 -5.65
CA ALA A 50 22.78 1.62 -6.53
C ALA A 50 21.93 2.50 -7.45
N TYR A 51 20.62 2.26 -7.55
CA TYR A 51 19.68 3.05 -8.36
C TYR A 51 18.83 4.03 -7.53
N LEU A 52 18.93 4.01 -6.19
CA LEU A 52 18.13 4.89 -5.32
C LEU A 52 18.52 6.37 -5.48
N ASP A 53 19.75 6.65 -5.91
CA ASP A 53 20.25 7.99 -6.18
C ASP A 53 19.90 8.50 -7.60
N TRP A 54 19.29 7.66 -8.43
CA TRP A 54 18.87 8.04 -9.77
C TRP A 54 17.60 8.90 -9.71
N ARG A 55 17.44 9.75 -10.73
CA ARG A 55 16.24 10.57 -10.84
C ARG A 55 15.01 9.67 -11.02
N ALA A 56 14.08 9.73 -10.08
CA ALA A 56 12.81 9.01 -10.15
C ALA A 56 11.72 9.84 -10.85
N GLN A 57 10.88 9.19 -11.66
CA GLN A 57 9.62 9.70 -12.18
C GLN A 57 8.51 8.72 -11.82
N ILE A 58 7.35 9.26 -11.43
CA ILE A 58 6.19 8.47 -11.05
C ILE A 58 5.13 8.62 -12.15
N ALA A 59 4.63 7.50 -12.66
CA ALA A 59 3.55 7.44 -13.62
C ALA A 59 2.33 6.75 -13.02
N ASP A 60 1.18 7.38 -13.21
CA ASP A 60 -0.14 6.96 -12.75
C ASP A 60 -0.86 6.20 -13.88
N TYR A 61 -1.15 4.92 -13.68
CA TYR A 61 -2.02 4.12 -14.55
C TYR A 61 -3.21 3.59 -13.75
N ASP A 62 -4.31 3.23 -14.44
CA ASP A 62 -5.59 2.81 -13.85
C ASP A 62 -5.45 2.01 -12.53
N LYS A 63 -4.76 0.87 -12.56
CA LYS A 63 -4.58 -0.03 -11.40
C LYS A 63 -3.15 -0.11 -10.89
N VAL A 64 -2.22 0.62 -11.51
CA VAL A 64 -0.78 0.42 -11.31
C VAL A 64 -0.08 1.76 -11.14
N TRP A 65 0.77 1.84 -10.12
CA TRP A 65 1.80 2.87 -10.05
C TRP A 65 3.09 2.34 -10.66
N VAL A 66 3.77 3.16 -11.45
CA VAL A 66 5.10 2.85 -11.98
C VAL A 66 6.07 3.92 -11.54
N VAL A 67 7.15 3.52 -10.86
CA VAL A 67 8.27 4.40 -10.52
C VAL A 67 9.44 4.04 -11.43
N THR A 68 9.91 5.01 -12.20
CA THR A 68 11.02 4.85 -13.15
C THR A 68 12.23 5.63 -12.66
N TYR A 69 13.35 4.96 -12.46
CA TYR A 69 14.64 5.52 -12.13
C TYR A 69 15.49 5.64 -13.39
N TYR A 70 15.93 6.84 -13.72
CA TYR A 70 16.71 7.11 -14.94
C TYR A 70 18.19 7.25 -14.65
N ARG A 71 19.02 6.56 -15.44
CA ARG A 71 20.47 6.66 -15.34
C ARG A 71 20.90 8.11 -15.54
N PRO A 72 21.72 8.68 -14.64
CA PRO A 72 22.33 9.98 -14.84
C PRO A 72 23.14 10.04 -16.14
N ALA A 73 23.12 11.17 -16.84
CA ALA A 73 23.78 11.30 -18.15
C ALA A 73 25.32 11.19 -18.07
N ASP A 74 25.89 11.41 -16.90
CA ASP A 74 27.31 11.27 -16.58
C ASP A 74 27.71 9.83 -16.18
N ARG A 75 26.74 8.91 -16.09
CA ARG A 75 26.97 7.47 -15.87
C ARG A 75 26.76 6.66 -17.13
N SER A 76 27.59 5.64 -17.31
CA SER A 76 27.52 4.70 -18.44
C SER A 76 27.38 3.24 -18.00
N ASP A 77 27.47 2.98 -16.71
CA ASP A 77 27.29 1.69 -16.06
C ASP A 77 25.82 1.42 -15.71
N GLY A 78 25.41 0.16 -15.82
CA GLY A 78 24.04 -0.29 -15.55
C GLY A 78 23.05 0.00 -16.69
N PRO A 79 21.75 -0.26 -16.49
CA PRO A 79 20.71 -0.05 -17.50
C PRO A 79 20.43 1.43 -17.73
N ALA A 80 19.83 1.82 -18.87
CA ALA A 80 19.38 3.18 -19.11
C ALA A 80 18.27 3.62 -18.13
N MET A 81 17.41 2.69 -17.70
CA MET A 81 16.42 2.93 -16.65
C MET A 81 16.01 1.64 -15.93
N VAL A 82 15.54 1.81 -14.70
CA VAL A 82 14.92 0.75 -13.88
C VAL A 82 13.48 1.14 -13.57
N ARG A 83 12.53 0.22 -13.75
CA ARG A 83 11.10 0.46 -13.48
C ARG A 83 10.62 -0.49 -12.40
N VAL A 84 9.88 0.04 -11.45
CA VAL A 84 9.22 -0.75 -10.41
C VAL A 84 7.73 -0.45 -10.45
N SER A 85 6.91 -1.48 -10.66
CA SER A 85 5.47 -1.37 -10.84
C SER A 85 4.73 -2.06 -9.70
N PHE A 86 3.68 -1.45 -9.16
CA PHE A 86 2.89 -2.00 -8.05
C PHE A 86 1.40 -1.80 -8.26
N ASN A 87 0.61 -2.72 -7.73
CA ASN A 87 -0.83 -2.58 -7.70
C ASN A 87 -1.22 -1.48 -6.69
N LYS A 88 -2.04 -0.54 -7.15
CA LYS A 88 -2.52 0.63 -6.39
C LYS A 88 -3.30 0.31 -5.13
N HIS A 89 -3.97 -0.83 -5.10
CA HIS A 89 -4.88 -1.20 -4.02
C HIS A 89 -4.28 -2.26 -3.11
N THR A 90 -3.43 -3.13 -3.65
CA THR A 90 -2.87 -4.24 -2.88
C THR A 90 -1.43 -4.00 -2.44
N GLU A 91 -0.78 -2.95 -2.94
CA GLU A 91 0.63 -2.62 -2.69
C GLU A 91 1.63 -3.69 -3.18
N HIS A 92 1.15 -4.75 -3.83
CA HIS A 92 2.01 -5.81 -4.34
C HIS A 92 2.78 -5.36 -5.58
N VAL A 93 4.04 -5.74 -5.63
CA VAL A 93 4.90 -5.60 -6.80
C VAL A 93 4.32 -6.41 -7.96
N VAL A 94 4.10 -5.75 -9.08
CA VAL A 94 3.65 -6.34 -10.34
C VAL A 94 4.85 -6.73 -11.19
N ALA A 95 5.83 -5.84 -11.31
CA ALA A 95 7.02 -6.06 -12.14
C ALA A 95 8.18 -5.18 -11.69
N VAL A 96 9.40 -5.67 -11.94
CA VAL A 96 10.65 -4.91 -11.85
C VAL A 96 11.42 -5.14 -13.13
N ASP A 97 11.62 -4.09 -13.93
CA ASP A 97 12.20 -4.17 -15.27
C ASP A 97 13.44 -3.27 -15.39
N THR A 98 14.44 -3.75 -16.13
CA THR A 98 15.61 -2.96 -16.55
C THR A 98 15.60 -2.79 -18.06
N VAL A 99 15.84 -1.57 -18.54
CA VAL A 99 15.89 -1.26 -19.98
C VAL A 99 17.30 -0.81 -20.32
N GLU A 100 17.91 -1.46 -21.31
CA GLU A 100 19.26 -1.16 -21.83
C GLU A 100 19.32 0.12 -22.67
#